data_AF-A0A934VTG9-F1
#
_entry.id   AF-A0A934VTG9-F1
#
_cell.length_a   1.000
_cell.length_b   1.000
_cell.length_c   1.000
_cell.angle_alpha   90.00
_cell.angle_beta   90.00
_cell.angle_gamma   90.00
#
_symmetry.space_group_name_H-M   'P 1'
#
loop_
_entity.id
_entity.type
_entity.pdbx_description
1 polymer ?
#
loop_
_entity_poly.entity_id
_entity_poly.type
_entity_poly.pdbx_seq_one_letter_code
_entity_poly.pdbx_strand_id
1 'polypeptide(L)'
;MFGYVGVNLARHDEIKRKLRSKGVRLIDIAVATSRQPSQVTQVLQGYRKNAEIEQMAAFHLGVDVDALFPERYPSKATDKEN
;
A
#
# COMPACT_ATOMS: atom_id res chain seq x y z
N MET A 1 1.49 -2.59 -22.82
CA MET A 1 2.12 -3.67 -22.03
C MET A 1 2.39 -3.09 -20.65
N PHE A 2 1.53 -3.36 -19.65
CA PHE A 2 1.72 -2.82 -18.30
C PHE A 2 2.87 -3.59 -17.64
N GLY A 3 3.93 -2.88 -17.28
CA GLY A 3 5.11 -3.45 -16.62
C GLY A 3 4.69 -4.18 -15.34
N TYR A 4 4.91 -5.50 -15.32
CA TYR A 4 4.70 -6.31 -14.14
C TYR A 4 5.85 -6.04 -13.16
N VAL A 5 5.59 -5.25 -12.12
CA VAL A 5 6.45 -5.24 -10.94
C VAL A 5 6.18 -6.56 -10.21
N GLY A 6 7.22 -7.37 -10.03
CA GLY A 6 7.10 -8.71 -9.44
C GLY A 6 6.36 -8.69 -8.10
N VAL A 7 5.57 -9.74 -7.86
CA VAL A 7 4.81 -9.92 -6.62
C VAL A 7 5.79 -9.94 -5.43
N ASN A 8 5.67 -8.97 -4.53
CA ASN A 8 6.47 -8.88 -3.30
C ASN A 8 5.64 -9.38 -2.10
N LEU A 9 5.69 -10.70 -1.88
CA LEU A 9 4.95 -11.37 -0.80
C LEU A 9 5.47 -10.98 0.59
N ALA A 10 6.78 -10.79 0.74
CA ALA A 10 7.39 -10.40 2.01
C ALA A 10 6.87 -9.05 2.50
N ARG A 11 6.82 -8.05 1.61
CA ARG A 11 6.21 -6.76 1.91
C ARG A 11 4.74 -6.91 2.26
N HIS A 12 3.98 -7.67 1.47
CA HIS A 12 2.56 -7.86 1.74
C HIS A 12 2.31 -8.42 3.15
N ASP A 13 3.10 -9.40 3.59
CA ASP A 13 3.01 -9.95 4.94
C ASP A 13 3.41 -8.94 6.02
N GLU A 14 4.42 -8.10 5.77
CA GLU A 14 4.80 -7.01 6.66
C GLU A 14 3.68 -5.98 6.80
N ILE A 15 3.12 -5.50 5.68
CA ILE A 15 1.99 -4.56 5.66
C ILE A 15 0.81 -5.15 6.44
N LYS A 16 0.48 -6.41 6.16
CA LYS A 16 -0.63 -7.12 6.83
C LYS A 16 -0.39 -7.25 8.34
N ARG A 17 0.85 -7.52 8.76
CA ARG A 17 1.23 -7.57 10.18
C ARG A 17 1.09 -6.20 10.85
N LYS A 18 1.59 -5.13 10.21
CA LYS A 18 1.48 -3.77 10.73
C LYS A 18 0.02 -3.30 10.81
N LEU A 19 -0.78 -3.54 9.78
CA LEU A 19 -2.21 -3.22 9.79
C LEU A 19 -2.94 -3.96 10.92
N ARG A 20 -2.67 -5.26 11.11
CA ARG A 20 -3.22 -6.04 12.22
C ARG A 20 -2.82 -5.50 13.59
N SER A 21 -1.57 -5.05 13.77
CA SER A 21 -1.15 -4.44 15.03
C SER A 21 -1.89 -3.14 15.37
N LYS A 22 -2.47 -2.48 14.36
CA LYS A 22 -3.34 -1.30 14.51
C LYS A 22 -4.84 -1.64 14.52
N GLY A 23 -5.20 -2.92 14.52
CA GLY A 23 -6.61 -3.36 14.47
C GLY A 23 -7.28 -3.17 13.11
N VAL A 24 -6.53 -2.88 12.05
CA VAL A 24 -7.05 -2.67 10.69
C VAL A 24 -6.91 -3.96 9.89
N ARG A 25 -7.98 -4.39 9.22
CA ARG A 25 -7.98 -5.54 8.30
C ARG A 25 -8.05 -5.05 6.86
N LEU A 26 -7.61 -5.90 5.93
CA LEU A 26 -7.68 -5.60 4.49
C LEU A 26 -9.11 -5.36 3.99
N ILE A 27 -10.10 -5.99 4.62
CA ILE A 27 -11.51 -5.78 4.28
C ILE A 27 -11.97 -4.37 4.67
N ASP A 28 -11.44 -3.80 5.74
CA ASP A 28 -11.80 -2.45 6.18
C ASP A 28 -11.28 -1.42 5.15
N ILE A 29 -10.07 -1.64 4.60
CA ILE A 29 -9.52 -0.85 3.47
C ILE A 29 -10.35 -1.04 2.19
N ALA A 30 -10.78 -2.26 1.91
CA ALA A 30 -11.60 -2.57 0.74
C ALA A 30 -12.95 -1.82 0.79
N VAL A 31 -13.60 -1.83 1.96
CA VAL A 31 -14.84 -1.07 2.21
C VAL A 31 -14.58 0.43 2.09
N ALA A 32 -13.51 0.95 2.71
CA ALA A 32 -13.18 2.38 2.68
C ALA A 32 -12.90 2.91 1.25
N THR A 33 -12.39 2.06 0.37
CA THR A 33 -12.06 2.41 -1.02
C THR A 33 -13.13 1.96 -2.03
N SER A 34 -14.23 1.36 -1.57
CA SER A 34 -15.25 0.72 -2.43
C SER A 34 -14.66 -0.25 -3.45
N ARG A 35 -13.61 -0.99 -3.06
CA ARG A 35 -12.91 -1.98 -3.91
C ARG A 35 -13.10 -3.40 -3.39
N GLN A 36 -12.78 -4.36 -4.25
CA GLN A 36 -12.79 -5.76 -3.86
C GLN A 36 -11.56 -6.09 -3.00
N PRO A 37 -11.67 -6.96 -1.98
CA PRO A 37 -10.53 -7.38 -1.15
C PRO A 37 -9.39 -8.03 -1.95
N SER A 38 -9.72 -8.73 -3.05
CA SER A 38 -8.75 -9.29 -4.00
C SER A 38 -7.91 -8.22 -4.67
N GLN A 39 -8.53 -7.09 -5.04
CA GLN A 39 -7.85 -5.94 -5.62
C GLN A 39 -6.93 -5.26 -4.61
N VAL A 40 -7.36 -5.11 -3.35
CA VAL A 40 -6.50 -4.60 -2.27
C VAL A 40 -5.28 -5.48 -2.09
N THR A 41 -5.47 -6.79 -2.05
CA THR A 41 -4.39 -7.78 -1.92
C THR A 41 -3.39 -7.67 -3.07
N GLN A 42 -3.87 -7.62 -4.32
CA GLN A 42 -3.03 -7.44 -5.51
C GLN A 42 -2.23 -6.14 -5.48
N VAL A 43 -2.81 -5.06 -4.96
CA VAL A 43 -2.13 -3.76 -4.87
C VAL A 43 -1.02 -3.80 -3.83
N LEU A 44 -1.31 -4.30 -2.63
CA LEU A 44 -0.33 -4.41 -1.54
C LEU A 44 0.80 -5.38 -1.86
N GLN A 45 0.52 -6.43 -2.63
CA GLN A 45 1.50 -7.36 -3.16
C GLN A 45 2.40 -6.75 -4.24
N GLY A 46 2.10 -5.57 -4.76
CA GLY A 46 2.85 -4.99 -5.87
C GLY A 46 2.43 -5.48 -7.26
N TYR A 47 1.41 -6.33 -7.38
CA TYR A 47 0.91 -6.85 -8.66
C TYR A 47 0.20 -5.78 -9.51
N ARG A 48 -0.51 -4.85 -8.87
CA ARG A 48 -1.19 -3.73 -9.53
C ARG A 48 -0.96 -2.41 -8.80
N LYS A 49 -1.02 -1.29 -9.51
CA LYS A 49 -0.96 0.06 -8.93
C LYS A 49 -2.37 0.58 -8.70
N ASN A 50 -2.62 1.11 -7.51
CA ASN A 50 -3.84 1.86 -7.24
C ASN A 50 -3.56 2.87 -6.12
N ALA A 51 -3.51 4.15 -6.49
CA ALA A 51 -3.14 5.22 -5.58
C ALA A 51 -4.10 5.34 -4.38
N GLU A 52 -5.39 5.09 -4.58
CA GLU A 52 -6.42 5.18 -3.54
C GLU A 52 -6.21 4.10 -2.45
N ILE A 53 -5.97 2.85 -2.86
CA ILE A 53 -5.66 1.75 -1.94
C ILE A 53 -4.31 1.96 -1.24
N GLU A 54 -3.30 2.38 -1.99
CA GLU A 54 -1.96 2.63 -1.45
C GLU A 54 -1.99 3.75 -0.40
N GLN A 55 -2.68 4.87 -0.69
CA GLN A 55 -2.89 5.96 0.26
C GLN A 55 -3.70 5.53 1.47
N MET A 56 -4.76 4.75 1.31
CA MET A 56 -5.56 4.28 2.44
C MET A 56 -4.76 3.35 3.37
N ALA A 57 -3.95 2.45 2.81
CA ALA A 57 -3.07 1.60 3.59
C ALA A 57 -2.01 2.43 4.34
N ALA A 58 -1.42 3.41 3.66
CA ALA A 58 -0.45 4.35 4.24
C ALA A 58 -1.06 5.19 5.36
N PHE A 59 -2.27 5.70 5.16
CA PHE A 59 -3.05 6.45 6.15
C PHE A 59 -3.28 5.63 7.42
N HIS A 60 -3.79 4.40 7.30
CA HIS A 60 -3.97 3.52 8.46
C HIS A 60 -2.64 3.18 9.15
N LEU A 61 -1.57 2.99 8.37
CA LEU A 61 -0.23 2.74 8.88
C LEU A 61 0.46 3.99 9.44
N GLY A 62 -0.08 5.18 9.22
CA GLY A 62 0.51 6.45 9.66
C GLY A 62 1.90 6.67 9.07
N VAL A 63 2.12 6.20 7.84
CA VAL A 63 3.36 6.36 7.09
C VAL A 63 3.04 6.92 5.71
N ASP A 64 4.03 7.43 5.00
CA ASP A 64 3.84 7.84 3.62
C ASP A 64 3.75 6.64 2.67
N VAL A 65 3.02 6.83 1.56
CA VAL A 65 2.89 5.82 0.50
C VAL A 65 4.26 5.45 -0.06
N ASP A 66 5.17 6.42 -0.13
CA ASP A 66 6.51 6.25 -0.66
C ASP A 66 7.36 5.33 0.23
N ALA A 67 7.14 5.37 1.55
CA ALA A 67 7.80 4.46 2.49
C ALA A 67 7.26 3.02 2.38
N LEU A 68 6.02 2.86 1.93
CA LEU A 68 5.38 1.56 1.69
C LEU A 68 5.72 0.96 0.33
N PHE A 69 5.82 1.80 -0.70
CA PHE A 69 6.04 1.42 -2.09
C PHE A 69 7.21 2.21 -2.69
N PRO A 70 8.44 2.08 -2.15
CA PRO A 70 9.58 2.88 -2.59
C PRO A 70 9.94 2.62 -4.06
N GLU A 71 9.63 1.44 -4.58
CA GLU A 71 9.86 1.09 -5.99
C GLU A 71 8.87 1.80 -6.95
N ARG A 72 7.75 2.31 -6.44
CA ARG A 72 6.71 2.99 -7.23
C ARG A 72 6.75 4.50 -7.10
N TYR A 73 7.30 4.98 -5.99
CA TYR A 73 7.46 6.39 -5.68
C TYR A 73 8.91 6.68 -5.31
N PRO A 74 9.84 6.60 -6.28
CA PRO A 74 11.20 7.02 -6.07
C PRO A 74 11.18 8.54 -5.82
N SER A 75 11.32 8.92 -4.55
CA SER A 75 11.50 10.29 -4.06
C SER A 75 10.30 11.26 -4.14
N LYS A 76 9.63 11.42 -2.98
CA LYS A 76 9.46 12.74 -2.34
C LYS A 76 10.35 12.88 -1.09
N ALA A 77 11.63 12.54 -1.20
CA ALA A 77 12.62 12.84 -0.15
C ALA A 77 13.15 14.30 -0.24
N THR A 78 12.42 15.20 -0.90
CA THR A 78 12.78 16.61 -1.01
C THR A 78 11.53 17.43 -0.72
N ASP A 79 11.72 18.42 0.15
CA ASP A 79 10.77 19.48 0.52
C ASP A 79 9.90 19.24 1.78
N LYS A 80 10.55 19.24 2.96
CA LYS A 80 10.10 20.00 4.16
C LYS A 80 11.29 20.35 5.05
N GLU A 81 12.14 21.27 4.59
CA GLU A 81 12.94 22.11 5.49
C GLU A 81 13.25 23.43 4.78
N ASN A 82 12.31 24.39 4.87
CA ASN A 82 12.59 25.82 5.08
C ASN A 82 11.31 26.54 5.53
#